data_AF-A0A077NPJ4-F1
#
_entry.id   AF-A0A077NPJ4-F1
#
_cell.length_a   1.000
_cell.length_b   1.000
_cell.length_c   1.000
_cell.angle_alpha   90.00
_cell.angle_beta   90.00
_cell.angle_gamma   90.00
#
_symmetry.space_group_name_H-M   'P 1'
#
loop_
_entity.id
_entity.type
_entity.pdbx_description
1 polymer ?
#
loop_
_entity_poly.entity_id
_entity_poly.type
_entity_poly.pdbx_seq_one_letter_code
_entity_poly.pdbx_strand_id
1 'polypeptide(L)'
;MSTCTDEHGAKKLDTSELLRVFGAFKHVYTEHSDAVTAEQHVTQIETDDADKTKQLEHEIEHLRQLVTAQQSHIDSLKQTMLLIESKLPATPEPQPAPVTKKSWQFWKK
;
A
#
# COMPACT_ATOMS: atom_id res chain seq x y z
N MET A 1 -36.50 7.07 -49.02
CA MET A 1 -36.26 6.35 -47.74
C MET A 1 -36.91 4.97 -47.86
N SER A 2 -36.24 3.89 -47.46
CA SER A 2 -36.79 2.53 -47.58
C SER A 2 -37.89 2.33 -46.54
N THR A 3 -39.09 1.94 -46.98
CA THR A 3 -40.25 1.76 -46.10
C THR A 3 -40.93 0.42 -46.40
N CYS A 4 -41.32 -0.32 -45.36
CA CYS A 4 -42.15 -1.51 -45.49
C CYS A 4 -43.60 -1.18 -45.11
N THR A 5 -44.54 -2.02 -45.53
CA THR A 5 -45.96 -1.87 -45.17
C THR A 5 -46.32 -3.00 -44.24
N ASP A 6 -46.94 -2.70 -43.09
CA ASP A 6 -47.42 -3.74 -42.18
C ASP A 6 -48.73 -4.38 -42.66
N GLU A 7 -49.20 -5.39 -41.94
CA GLU A 7 -50.43 -6.13 -42.25
C GLU A 7 -51.70 -5.27 -42.22
N HIS A 8 -51.64 -4.09 -41.60
CA HIS A 8 -52.71 -3.11 -41.55
C HIS A 8 -52.58 -2.00 -42.61
N GLY A 9 -51.59 -2.11 -43.51
CA GLY A 9 -51.37 -1.15 -44.59
C GLY A 9 -50.59 0.10 -44.18
N ALA A 10 -50.07 0.17 -42.95
CA ALA A 10 -49.32 1.33 -42.48
C ALA A 10 -47.86 1.27 -42.95
N LYS A 11 -47.37 2.39 -43.48
CA LYS A 11 -45.99 2.53 -43.94
C LYS A 11 -45.06 2.71 -42.73
N LYS A 12 -44.13 1.78 -42.54
CA LYS A 12 -43.11 1.78 -41.50
C LYS A 12 -41.73 1.91 -42.14
N LEU A 13 -40.76 2.40 -41.38
CA LEU A 13 -39.37 2.44 -41.83
C LEU A 13 -38.84 1.00 -41.92
N ASP A 14 -38.19 0.66 -43.04
CA ASP A 14 -37.52 -0.63 -43.16
C ASP A 14 -36.21 -0.60 -42.36
N THR A 15 -36.19 -1.32 -41.24
CA THR A 15 -35.03 -1.45 -40.34
C THR A 15 -34.35 -2.81 -40.46
N SER A 16 -34.71 -3.62 -41.45
CA SER A 16 -34.19 -4.98 -41.62
C SER A 16 -32.67 -5.04 -41.78
N GLU A 17 -32.08 -4.15 -42.59
CA GLU A 17 -30.62 -4.07 -42.76
C GLU A 17 -29.91 -3.62 -41.48
N LEU A 18 -30.53 -2.72 -40.70
CA LEU A 18 -29.96 -2.30 -39.41
C LEU A 18 -29.92 -3.46 -38.42
N LEU A 19 -31.00 -4.23 -38.32
CA LEU A 19 -31.06 -5.41 -37.47
C LEU A 19 -30.10 -6.51 -37.94
N ARG A 20 -29.88 -6.66 -39.25
CA ARG A 20 -28.92 -7.63 -39.79
C ARG A 20 -27.47 -7.25 -39.49
N VAL A 21 -27.13 -5.96 -39.62
CA VAL A 21 -25.76 -5.45 -39.40
C VAL A 21 -25.42 -5.35 -37.92
N PHE A 22 -26.34 -4.81 -37.11
CA PHE A 22 -26.09 -4.49 -35.70
C PHE A 22 -26.72 -5.48 -34.71
N GLY A 23 -27.53 -6.43 -35.19
CA GLY A 23 -28.26 -7.38 -34.36
C GLY A 23 -29.57 -6.81 -33.82
N ALA A 24 -30.34 -7.68 -33.15
CA ALA A 24 -31.59 -7.30 -32.50
C ALA A 24 -31.33 -6.39 -31.29
N PHE A 25 -32.18 -5.38 -31.11
CA PHE A 25 -32.15 -4.54 -29.93
C PHE A 25 -32.37 -5.40 -28.68
N LYS A 26 -31.46 -5.30 -27.72
CA LYS A 26 -31.66 -5.89 -26.40
C LYS A 26 -32.70 -5.04 -25.68
N HIS A 27 -33.86 -5.62 -25.37
CA HIS A 27 -34.88 -4.96 -24.57
C HIS A 27 -34.31 -4.77 -23.16
N VAL A 28 -33.80 -3.59 -22.87
CA VAL A 28 -33.56 -3.14 -21.50
C VAL A 28 -34.91 -2.61 -21.03
N TYR A 29 -35.49 -3.24 -20.01
CA TYR A 29 -36.59 -2.63 -19.26
C TYR A 29 -36.04 -1.33 -18.66
N THR A 30 -36.20 -0.21 -19.36
CA THR A 30 -36.01 1.12 -18.77
C THR A 30 -37.37 1.57 -18.23
N GLU A 31 -37.87 0.83 -17.25
CA GLU A 31 -38.71 1.41 -16.22
C GLU A 31 -37.77 2.00 -15.15
N HIS A 32 -38.01 3.26 -14.81
CA HIS A 32 -37.36 4.02 -13.73
C HIS A 32 -35.95 4.58 -13.99
N SER A 33 -35.97 5.81 -14.51
CA SER A 33 -35.20 6.91 -13.94
C SER A 33 -35.50 7.02 -12.44
N ASP A 34 -34.65 6.45 -11.59
CA ASP A 34 -33.97 7.11 -10.44
C ASP A 34 -33.35 6.01 -9.54
N ALA A 35 -32.11 6.20 -9.11
CA ALA A 35 -31.45 5.50 -7.99
C ALA A 35 -30.79 4.10 -8.16
N VAL A 36 -30.43 3.59 -9.36
CA VAL A 36 -29.62 2.34 -9.45
C VAL A 36 -28.16 2.55 -9.90
N THR A 37 -27.83 3.68 -10.53
CA THR A 37 -26.44 3.97 -10.95
C THR A 37 -25.59 4.61 -9.84
N ALA A 38 -26.19 5.04 -8.73
CA ALA A 38 -25.46 5.55 -7.58
C ALA A 38 -24.81 4.43 -6.74
N GLU A 39 -25.50 3.30 -6.59
CA GLU A 39 -25.10 2.19 -5.71
C GLU A 39 -23.77 1.52 -6.16
N GLN A 40 -23.55 1.42 -7.48
CA GLN A 40 -22.35 0.78 -8.04
C GLN A 40 -21.08 1.63 -7.84
N HIS A 41 -21.20 2.96 -7.91
CA HIS A 41 -20.07 3.86 -7.64
C HIS A 41 -19.80 4.01 -6.14
N VAL A 42 -20.86 4.00 -5.31
CA VAL A 42 -20.74 4.03 -3.85
C VAL A 42 -20.03 2.77 -3.34
N THR A 43 -20.41 1.59 -3.82
CA THR A 43 -19.75 0.34 -3.40
C THR A 43 -18.27 0.31 -3.81
N GLN A 44 -17.91 0.84 -4.99
CA GLN A 44 -16.52 0.89 -5.44
C GLN A 44 -15.66 1.88 -4.63
N ILE A 45 -16.19 3.06 -4.29
CA ILE A 45 -15.50 4.04 -3.43
C ILE A 45 -15.31 3.45 -2.02
N GLU A 46 -16.36 2.86 -1.44
CA GLU A 46 -16.27 2.30 -0.09
C GLU A 46 -15.27 1.14 -0.01
N THR A 47 -15.14 0.32 -1.08
CA THR A 47 -14.11 -0.72 -1.13
C THR A 47 -12.70 -0.16 -1.26
N ASP A 48 -12.48 0.86 -2.09
CA ASP A 48 -11.16 1.48 -2.29
C ASP A 48 -10.69 2.22 -1.01
N ASP A 49 -11.61 2.92 -0.34
CA ASP A 49 -11.31 3.61 0.91
C ASP A 49 -11.11 2.63 2.09
N ALA A 50 -11.87 1.54 2.15
CA ALA A 50 -11.66 0.49 3.14
C ALA A 50 -10.31 -0.23 2.94
N ASP A 51 -9.90 -0.47 1.70
CA ASP A 51 -8.63 -1.12 1.39
C ASP A 51 -7.44 -0.20 1.68
N LYS A 52 -7.54 1.09 1.36
CA LYS A 52 -6.56 2.11 1.79
C LYS A 52 -6.45 2.20 3.30
N THR A 53 -7.58 2.16 4.01
CA THR A 53 -7.60 2.21 5.48
C THR A 53 -6.85 1.01 6.06
N LYS A 54 -7.12 -0.21 5.58
CA LYS A 54 -6.41 -1.42 6.01
C LYS A 54 -4.91 -1.34 5.69
N GLN A 55 -4.54 -0.83 4.52
CA GLN A 55 -3.14 -0.67 4.14
C GLN A 55 -2.42 0.31 5.08
N LEU A 56 -3.05 1.45 5.39
CA LEU A 56 -2.51 2.44 6.32
C LEU A 56 -2.40 1.88 7.74
N GLU A 57 -3.38 1.12 8.20
CA GLU A 57 -3.34 0.44 9.50
C GLU A 57 -2.17 -0.55 9.60
N HIS A 58 -1.96 -1.36 8.56
CA HIS A 58 -0.84 -2.29 8.48
C HIS A 58 0.51 -1.54 8.50
N GLU A 59 0.63 -0.43 7.77
CA GLU A 59 1.85 0.38 7.77
C GLU A 59 2.12 1.00 9.14
N ILE A 60 1.09 1.52 9.82
CA ILE A 60 1.22 2.05 11.18
C ILE A 60 1.72 0.96 12.14
N GLU A 61 1.14 -0.24 12.07
CA GLU A 61 1.56 -1.35 12.93
C GLU A 61 3.00 -1.79 12.64
N HIS A 62 3.36 -1.91 11.37
CA HIS A 62 4.73 -2.23 10.95
C HIS A 62 5.74 -1.17 11.44
N LEU A 63 5.42 0.13 11.27
CA LEU A 63 6.27 1.21 11.75
C LEU A 63 6.42 1.20 13.28
N ARG A 64 5.34 0.91 14.02
CA ARG A 64 5.41 0.77 15.48
C ARG A 64 6.34 -0.35 15.92
N GLN A 65 6.30 -1.50 15.24
CA GLN A 65 7.19 -2.61 15.52
C GLN A 65 8.65 -2.24 15.25
N LEU A 66 8.93 -1.55 14.14
CA LEU A 66 10.28 -1.09 13.81
C LEU A 66 10.82 -0.11 14.84
N VAL A 67 10.01 0.88 15.26
CA VAL A 67 10.38 1.84 16.30
C VAL A 67 10.66 1.15 17.62
N THR A 68 9.83 0.16 17.99
CA THR A 68 10.02 -0.61 19.23
C THR A 68 11.31 -1.42 19.19
N ALA A 69 11.60 -2.08 18.06
CA ALA A 69 12.83 -2.83 17.87
C ALA A 69 14.07 -1.91 17.94
N GLN A 70 14.00 -0.73 17.33
CA GLN A 70 15.08 0.26 17.38
C GLN A 70 15.30 0.77 18.81
N GLN A 71 14.22 1.05 19.55
CA GLN A 71 14.31 1.49 20.95
C GLN A 71 14.96 0.40 21.82
N SER A 72 14.56 -0.87 21.66
CA SER A 72 15.18 -1.99 22.35
C SER A 72 16.68 -2.12 22.02
N HIS A 73 17.07 -1.94 20.76
CA HIS A 73 18.48 -1.93 20.36
C HIS A 73 19.26 -0.78 21.00
N ILE A 74 18.68 0.43 21.06
CA ILE A 74 19.28 1.59 21.74
C ILE A 74 19.50 1.28 23.22
N ASP A 75 18.51 0.70 23.90
CA ASP A 75 18.62 0.39 25.33
C ASP A 75 19.66 -0.70 25.59
N SER A 76 19.75 -1.70 24.71
CA SER A 76 20.83 -2.71 24.75
C SER A 76 22.21 -2.07 24.60
N LEU A 77 22.40 -1.17 23.63
CA LEU A 77 23.67 -0.46 23.44
C LEU A 77 24.03 0.42 24.65
N LYS A 78 23.05 1.14 25.21
CA LYS A 78 23.26 1.93 26.43
C LYS A 78 23.70 1.05 27.59
N GLN A 79 23.07 -0.12 27.77
CA GLN A 79 23.45 -1.07 28.80
C GLN A 79 24.88 -1.60 28.59
N THR A 80 25.25 -1.97 27.36
CA THR A 80 26.61 -2.39 27.03
C THR A 80 27.63 -1.29 27.28
N MET A 81 27.31 -0.04 26.92
CA MET A 81 28.16 1.12 27.17
C MET A 81 28.39 1.35 28.67
N LEU A 82 27.32 1.33 29.47
CA LEU A 82 27.42 1.47 30.93
C LEU A 82 28.26 0.34 31.56
N LEU A 83 28.11 -0.89 31.07
CA LEU A 83 28.94 -2.01 31.50
C LEU A 83 30.42 -1.73 31.19
N ILE A 84 30.74 -1.27 29.99
CA ILE A 84 32.12 -0.91 29.61
C ILE A 84 32.64 0.20 30.52
N GLU A 85 31.87 1.27 30.74
CA GLU A 85 32.23 2.37 31.64
C GLU A 85 32.50 1.89 33.07
N SER A 86 31.69 0.96 33.59
CA SER A 86 31.91 0.37 34.91
C SER A 86 33.17 -0.50 35.01
N LYS A 87 33.64 -1.05 33.88
CA LYS A 87 34.88 -1.84 33.79
C LYS A 87 36.10 -0.99 33.44
N LEU A 88 35.91 0.29 33.07
CA LEU A 88 37.03 1.22 32.91
C LEU A 88 37.56 1.58 34.31
N PRO A 89 38.87 1.45 34.55
CA PRO A 89 39.45 1.92 35.81
C PRO A 89 39.18 3.43 35.92
N ALA A 90 38.59 3.85 37.04
CA ALA A 90 38.29 5.24 37.33
C ALA A 90 39.59 6.04 37.35
N THR A 91 39.86 6.77 36.26
CA THR A 91 41.04 7.62 36.07
C THR A 91 42.36 6.84 35.98
N PRO A 92 43.16 6.98 34.90
CA PRO A 92 44.56 6.69 35.03
C PRO A 92 45.14 7.78 35.93
N GLU A 93 45.32 7.49 37.22
CA GLU A 93 46.41 8.10 37.97
C GLU A 93 47.66 8.00 37.07
N PRO A 94 48.47 9.06 36.91
CA PRO A 94 49.72 8.98 36.17
C PRO A 94 50.72 8.11 36.95
N GLN A 95 50.46 6.82 37.04
CA GLN A 95 51.47 5.84 37.37
C GLN A 95 52.50 5.86 36.24
N PRO A 96 53.81 5.84 36.56
CA PRO A 96 54.85 5.75 35.54
C PRO A 96 54.58 4.51 34.71
N ALA A 97 54.28 4.72 33.42
CA ALA A 97 53.86 3.67 32.52
C ALA A 97 54.85 2.50 32.57
N PRO A 98 54.43 1.25 32.90
CA PRO A 98 55.26 0.11 32.60
C PRO A 98 55.43 0.06 31.08
N VAL A 99 56.67 -0.08 30.63
CA VAL A 99 57.06 -0.10 29.22
C VAL A 99 56.46 -1.34 28.56
N THR A 100 55.18 -1.29 28.20
CA THR A 100 54.51 -2.35 27.45
C THR A 100 54.90 -2.16 25.98
N LYS A 101 55.64 -3.14 25.46
CA LYS A 101 56.00 -3.18 24.04
C LYS A 101 54.69 -3.16 23.24
N LYS A 102 54.53 -2.16 22.38
CA LYS A 102 53.29 -1.95 21.64
C LYS A 102 53.11 -3.11 20.67
N SER A 103 51.97 -3.78 20.75
CA SER A 103 51.58 -4.93 19.90
C SER A 103 51.49 -4.60 18.39
N TRP A 104 51.83 -3.38 17.97
CA TRP A 104 51.95 -3.02 16.55
C TRP A 104 53.41 -3.01 16.07
N GLN A 105 54.38 -3.05 16.98
CA GLN A 105 55.81 -3.06 16.64
C GLN A 105 56.25 -4.36 15.97
N PHE A 106 55.46 -5.44 16.03
CA PHE A 106 55.77 -6.68 15.30
C PHE A 106 55.65 -6.55 13.78
N TRP A 107 54.90 -5.55 13.29
CA TRP A 107 54.76 -5.30 11.85
C TRP A 107 55.84 -4.36 11.29
N LYS A 108 56.71 -3.79 12.13
CA LYS A 108 57.84 -3.00 11.65
C LYS A 108 58.93 -3.94 11.13
N LYS A 109 58.90 -4.21 9.82
CA LYS A 109 60.07 -4.63 9.05
C LYS A 109 61.06 -3.47 8.91
#